data_AF-A0A1H4FMH5-F1
#
_entry.id   AF-A0A1H4FMH5-F1
#
_cell.length_a   1.000
_cell.length_b   1.000
_cell.length_c   1.000
_cell.angle_alpha   90.00
_cell.angle_beta   90.00
_cell.angle_gamma   90.00
#
_symmetry.space_group_name_H-M   'P 1'
#
loop_
_entity.id
_entity.type
_entity.pdbx_description
1 polymer ?
#
loop_
_entity_poly.entity_id
_entity_poly.type
_entity_poly.pdbx_seq_one_letter_code
_entity_poly.pdbx_strand_id
1 'polypeptide(L)'
;MPLPRLMMRRVNTGWWGMLSPLILFTSVQAADVPDPLSLDQALNYAEGHPRSQLAPEIALRHPAPQPLYLDCHSLAYNSNTGVDNQRDRLLPNLIAPLEKQRLDIMERFFDVVLADSSAVRDNENMAVYYIPLDRTRTRLELKEFSELDVAELDAEYQVVRQQGAASAAAQRLTRSLLAQAINNPQKLPNELNPPEIGTFPTELPPLNELVETSLKNNKWLDDRRDDMTADERAVTDMELHQHILELLLRLDVFKVAEERSQAEILWRDYYLERSRTLYEQEVKSDIGDAMTQQSKARLQQQQIQFCRALTLAQLNALQGNPVWPLPKPAPTEDKPA
;
A
#
# COMPACT_ATOMS: atom_id res chain seq x y z
N MET A 1 -3.06 92.59 2.78
CA MET A 1 -2.43 91.83 1.67
C MET A 1 -2.46 90.34 2.00
N PRO A 2 -3.39 89.57 1.41
CA PRO A 2 -3.26 88.12 1.27
C PRO A 2 -3.05 87.72 -0.21
N LEU A 3 -2.14 86.78 -0.43
CA LEU A 3 -1.70 86.24 -1.74
C LEU A 3 -2.46 84.92 -2.08
N PRO A 4 -2.39 84.39 -3.32
CA PRO A 4 -3.59 84.21 -4.16
C PRO A 4 -4.04 82.76 -4.42
N ARG A 5 -5.22 82.68 -5.06
CA ARG A 5 -5.94 81.52 -5.62
C ARG A 5 -5.06 80.59 -6.48
N LEU A 6 -5.18 79.28 -6.22
CA LEU A 6 -4.83 78.22 -7.16
C LEU A 6 -6.06 77.72 -7.93
N MET A 7 -5.91 77.64 -9.25
CA MET A 7 -6.87 77.15 -10.24
C MET A 7 -7.10 75.64 -10.12
N MET A 8 -8.37 75.25 -10.24
CA MET A 8 -8.82 73.87 -10.47
C MET A 8 -8.35 73.34 -11.83
N ARG A 9 -7.81 72.11 -11.84
CA ARG A 9 -7.57 71.31 -13.04
C ARG A 9 -8.60 70.16 -13.04
N ARG A 10 -9.54 70.17 -13.99
CA ARG A 10 -10.47 69.06 -14.22
C ARG A 10 -9.67 67.86 -14.73
N VAL A 11 -9.79 66.71 -14.05
CA VAL A 11 -9.30 65.42 -14.55
C VAL A 11 -10.50 64.63 -15.09
N ASN A 12 -10.33 64.18 -16.32
CA ASN A 12 -11.29 63.47 -17.15
C ASN A 12 -11.43 62.02 -16.65
N THR A 13 -12.65 61.56 -16.34
CA THR A 13 -12.94 60.18 -15.94
C THR A 13 -12.93 59.26 -17.17
N GLY A 14 -11.81 58.56 -17.39
CA GLY A 14 -11.70 57.47 -18.35
C GLY A 14 -12.23 56.16 -17.77
N TRP A 15 -13.29 55.64 -18.38
CA TRP A 15 -13.92 54.36 -18.12
C TRP A 15 -12.96 53.24 -18.55
N TRP A 16 -12.31 52.58 -17.59
CA TRP A 16 -11.51 51.37 -17.85
C TRP A 16 -12.38 50.15 -17.59
N GLY A 17 -12.77 49.46 -18.68
CA GLY A 17 -13.39 48.15 -18.60
C GLY A 17 -12.40 47.15 -18.01
N MET A 18 -12.74 46.60 -16.84
CA MET A 18 -12.04 45.46 -16.27
C MET A 18 -12.36 44.21 -17.11
N LEU A 19 -11.44 43.85 -18.00
CA LEU A 19 -11.36 42.51 -18.57
C LEU A 19 -10.78 41.59 -17.48
N SER A 20 -11.65 40.91 -16.73
CA SER A 20 -11.25 39.80 -15.88
C SER A 20 -10.68 38.67 -16.74
N PRO A 21 -9.49 38.12 -16.44
CA PRO A 21 -8.99 36.96 -17.13
C PRO A 21 -9.84 35.77 -16.67
N LEU A 22 -10.56 35.16 -17.62
CA LEU A 22 -11.22 33.88 -17.42
C LEU A 22 -10.11 32.85 -17.16
N ILE A 23 -9.93 32.43 -15.91
CA ILE A 23 -9.05 31.32 -15.58
C ILE A 23 -9.69 30.08 -16.20
N LEU A 24 -9.17 29.65 -17.34
CA LEU A 24 -9.48 28.35 -17.94
C LEU A 24 -8.95 27.29 -16.98
N PHE A 25 -9.83 26.76 -16.12
CA PHE A 25 -9.58 25.50 -15.45
C PHE A 25 -9.52 24.43 -16.56
N THR A 26 -8.32 23.97 -16.86
CA THR A 26 -8.14 22.73 -17.62
C THR A 26 -8.70 21.61 -16.75
N SER A 27 -9.96 21.25 -16.99
CA SER A 27 -10.52 20.00 -16.51
C SER A 27 -9.66 18.89 -17.10
N VAL A 28 -8.80 18.29 -16.28
CA VAL A 28 -8.16 17.02 -16.62
C VAL A 28 -9.31 16.04 -16.83
N GLN A 29 -9.59 15.69 -18.08
CA GLN A 29 -10.57 14.66 -18.39
C GLN A 29 -10.12 13.39 -17.66
N ALA A 30 -10.92 12.91 -16.71
CA ALA A 30 -10.68 11.64 -16.04
C ALA A 30 -10.64 10.54 -17.11
N ALA A 31 -9.50 9.88 -17.26
CA ALA A 31 -9.40 8.71 -18.13
C ALA A 31 -10.38 7.63 -17.66
N ASP A 32 -10.96 6.88 -18.60
CA ASP A 32 -11.89 5.82 -18.22
C ASP A 32 -11.12 4.65 -17.62
N VAL A 33 -11.38 4.34 -16.35
CA VAL A 33 -10.70 3.28 -15.60
C VAL A 33 -11.49 1.99 -15.78
N PRO A 34 -10.85 0.90 -16.28
CA PRO A 34 -11.48 -0.41 -16.38
C PRO A 34 -12.05 -0.90 -15.04
N ASP A 35 -13.12 -1.69 -15.11
CA ASP A 35 -13.76 -2.34 -13.97
C ASP A 35 -14.06 -3.81 -14.35
N PRO A 36 -13.35 -4.81 -13.78
CA PRO A 36 -12.30 -4.70 -12.77
C PRO A 36 -10.95 -4.18 -13.31
N LEU A 37 -10.20 -3.45 -12.47
CA LEU A 37 -8.86 -2.94 -12.77
C LEU A 37 -7.78 -3.97 -12.40
N SER A 38 -6.91 -4.35 -13.33
CA SER A 38 -5.72 -5.18 -13.04
C SER A 38 -4.49 -4.35 -12.66
N LEU A 39 -3.50 -4.98 -12.03
CA LEU A 39 -2.23 -4.33 -11.71
C LEU A 39 -1.52 -3.82 -12.97
N ASP A 40 -1.43 -4.62 -14.03
CA ASP A 40 -0.80 -4.20 -15.30
C ASP A 40 -1.47 -2.95 -15.90
N GLN A 41 -2.81 -2.90 -15.84
CA GLN A 41 -3.57 -1.74 -16.30
C GLN A 41 -3.32 -0.51 -15.40
N ALA A 42 -3.26 -0.71 -14.09
CA ALA A 42 -2.99 0.37 -13.14
C ALA A 42 -1.60 0.99 -13.37
N LEU A 43 -0.57 0.17 -13.59
CA LEU A 43 0.80 0.63 -13.80
C LEU A 43 0.98 1.48 -15.07
N ASN A 44 0.14 1.28 -16.09
CA ASN A 44 0.17 2.09 -17.32
C ASN A 44 -0.21 3.56 -17.07
N TYR A 45 -0.98 3.85 -16.00
CA TYR A 45 -1.30 5.23 -15.61
C TYR A 45 -0.11 6.02 -15.07
N ALA A 46 1.03 5.38 -14.82
CA ALA A 46 2.27 6.08 -14.49
C ALA A 46 2.78 6.93 -15.67
N GLU A 47 2.51 6.50 -16.91
CA GLU A 47 2.92 7.22 -18.11
C GLU A 47 2.09 8.50 -18.25
N GLY A 48 2.78 9.65 -18.36
CA GLY A 48 2.13 10.96 -18.42
C GLY A 48 1.59 11.47 -17.08
N HIS A 49 1.78 10.73 -15.97
CA HIS A 49 1.40 11.21 -14.64
C HIS A 49 2.22 12.46 -14.25
N PRO A 50 1.64 13.51 -13.65
CA PRO A 50 2.40 14.70 -13.26
C PRO A 50 3.64 14.41 -12.40
N ARG A 51 3.54 13.45 -11.47
CA ARG A 51 4.68 12.99 -10.65
C ARG A 51 5.83 12.35 -11.44
N SER A 52 5.58 11.72 -12.58
CA SER A 52 6.63 11.12 -13.41
C SER A 52 7.40 12.17 -14.22
N GLN A 53 6.92 13.42 -14.22
CA GLN A 53 7.51 14.55 -14.94
C GLN A 53 8.24 15.53 -14.00
N LEU A 54 8.14 15.33 -12.68
CA LEU A 54 8.77 16.20 -11.69
C LEU A 54 10.26 15.92 -11.61
N ALA A 55 11.06 17.00 -11.53
CA ALA A 55 12.45 16.89 -11.12
C ALA A 55 12.57 16.36 -9.68
N PRO A 56 13.63 15.59 -9.34
CA PRO A 56 13.78 14.96 -8.02
C PRO A 56 13.65 15.92 -6.83
N GLU A 57 14.24 17.11 -6.91
CA GLU A 57 14.15 18.14 -5.87
C GLU A 57 12.73 18.68 -5.66
N ILE A 58 11.88 18.65 -6.70
CA ILE A 58 10.47 19.01 -6.58
C ILE A 58 9.70 17.82 -5.99
N ALA A 59 9.98 16.60 -6.46
CA ALA A 59 9.32 15.39 -5.97
C ALA A 59 9.49 15.18 -4.45
N LEU A 60 10.65 15.57 -3.89
CA LEU A 60 10.90 15.53 -2.44
C LEU A 60 9.93 16.39 -1.61
N ARG A 61 9.36 17.46 -2.19
CA ARG A 61 8.37 18.31 -1.54
C ARG A 61 6.96 17.74 -1.55
N HIS A 62 6.75 16.64 -2.28
CA HIS A 62 5.47 15.97 -2.45
C HIS A 62 5.59 14.47 -2.14
N PRO A 63 5.85 14.09 -0.88
CA PRO A 63 5.92 12.69 -0.49
C PRO A 63 4.58 11.98 -0.73
N ALA A 64 4.63 10.69 -1.04
CA ALA A 64 3.41 9.88 -1.14
C ALA A 64 2.81 9.63 0.27
N PRO A 65 1.49 9.55 0.42
CA PRO A 65 0.87 9.09 1.66
C PRO A 65 1.36 7.69 2.06
N GLN A 66 1.36 7.32 3.33
CA GLN A 66 1.73 5.97 3.75
C GLN A 66 0.61 4.97 3.45
N PRO A 67 0.93 3.70 3.15
CA PRO A 67 -0.07 2.64 3.05
C PRO A 67 -0.71 2.37 4.42
N LEU A 68 -1.94 1.85 4.42
CA LEU A 68 -2.69 1.54 5.63
C LEU A 68 -2.47 0.12 6.13
N TYR A 69 -2.36 -0.84 5.20
CA TYR A 69 -2.22 -2.27 5.49
C TYR A 69 -0.86 -2.81 5.05
N LEU A 70 -0.27 -2.25 3.99
CA LEU A 70 1.04 -2.69 3.50
C LEU A 70 2.20 -2.12 4.35
N ASP A 71 2.38 -2.64 5.56
CA ASP A 71 3.48 -2.27 6.47
C ASP A 71 4.66 -3.26 6.36
N CYS A 72 5.49 -3.08 5.33
CA CYS A 72 6.61 -3.98 5.06
C CYS A 72 7.74 -3.84 6.08
N HIS A 73 7.95 -2.65 6.63
CA HIS A 73 8.99 -2.38 7.60
C HIS A 73 8.76 -3.18 8.88
N SER A 74 7.57 -3.07 9.45
CA SER A 74 7.22 -3.74 10.71
C SER A 74 7.20 -5.25 10.55
N LEU A 75 6.76 -5.75 9.38
CA LEU A 75 6.82 -7.17 9.05
C LEU A 75 8.24 -7.72 8.98
N ALA A 76 9.20 -6.92 8.50
CA ALA A 76 10.59 -7.35 8.36
C ALA A 76 11.39 -7.22 9.67
N TYR A 77 11.32 -6.08 10.37
CA TYR A 77 12.29 -5.78 11.42
C TYR A 77 11.71 -5.70 12.84
N ASN A 78 10.39 -5.90 13.01
CA ASN A 78 9.69 -5.89 14.30
C ASN A 78 10.28 -4.85 15.27
N SER A 79 10.26 -3.56 14.86
CA SER A 79 10.90 -2.50 15.64
C SER A 79 9.96 -2.06 16.77
N ASN A 80 10.49 -2.00 18.00
CA ASN A 80 9.77 -1.43 19.14
C ASN A 80 9.72 0.12 19.07
N THR A 81 10.43 0.72 18.13
CA THR A 81 10.61 2.17 17.98
C THR A 81 9.72 2.74 16.87
N GLY A 82 8.40 2.54 16.99
CA GLY A 82 7.42 3.10 16.05
C GLY A 82 7.55 2.58 14.60
N VAL A 83 6.58 2.98 13.78
CA VAL A 83 6.53 2.60 12.35
C VAL A 83 7.37 3.60 11.55
N ASP A 84 8.45 3.15 10.91
CA ASP A 84 9.32 3.98 10.05
C ASP A 84 9.19 3.60 8.56
N ASN A 85 7.98 3.72 8.02
CA ASN A 85 7.68 3.41 6.61
C ASN A 85 8.40 4.34 5.62
N GLN A 86 9.07 5.41 6.09
CA GLN A 86 9.88 6.25 5.21
C GLN A 86 11.16 5.55 4.77
N ARG A 87 11.69 4.63 5.57
CA ARG A 87 12.88 3.80 5.22
C ARG A 87 12.62 2.83 4.08
N ASP A 88 11.36 2.49 3.85
CA ASP A 88 11.00 1.50 2.82
C ASP A 88 10.89 2.10 1.42
N ARG A 89 11.14 3.41 1.27
CA ARG A 89 10.99 4.14 0.01
C ARG A 89 12.33 4.41 -0.61
N LEU A 90 12.46 4.04 -1.88
CA LEU A 90 13.63 4.39 -2.67
C LEU A 90 13.78 5.90 -2.81
N LEU A 91 15.03 6.36 -2.65
CA LEU A 91 15.35 7.78 -2.83
C LEU A 91 15.13 8.21 -4.30
N PRO A 92 14.50 9.38 -4.55
CA PRO A 92 14.21 9.84 -5.91
C PRO A 92 15.43 10.12 -6.80
N ASN A 93 16.64 10.20 -6.25
CA ASN A 93 17.89 10.32 -7.02
C ASN A 93 18.34 8.97 -7.62
N LEU A 94 17.95 7.83 -7.02
CA LEU A 94 18.45 6.50 -7.42
C LEU A 94 17.62 5.84 -8.54
N ILE A 95 16.37 6.26 -8.73
CA ILE A 95 15.43 5.65 -9.68
C ILE A 95 14.73 6.69 -10.55
N ALA A 96 14.35 6.29 -11.76
CA ALA A 96 13.60 7.13 -12.67
C ALA A 96 12.23 7.53 -12.07
N PRO A 97 11.75 8.77 -12.28
CA PRO A 97 10.44 9.21 -11.78
C PRO A 97 9.26 8.35 -12.27
N LEU A 98 9.37 7.77 -13.48
CA LEU A 98 8.38 6.83 -14.01
C LEU A 98 8.30 5.56 -13.17
N GLU A 99 9.44 4.90 -12.92
CA GLU A 99 9.48 3.68 -12.10
C GLU A 99 9.08 3.97 -10.65
N LYS A 100 9.44 5.13 -10.12
CA LYS A 100 8.95 5.59 -8.81
C LYS A 100 7.42 5.69 -8.77
N GLN A 101 6.79 6.23 -9.82
CA GLN A 101 5.33 6.31 -9.89
C GLN A 101 4.69 4.93 -10.04
N ARG A 102 5.31 4.02 -10.81
CA ARG A 102 4.86 2.63 -10.92
C ARG A 102 4.92 1.90 -9.57
N LEU A 103 5.98 2.10 -8.78
CA LEU A 103 6.08 1.56 -7.42
C LEU A 103 5.00 2.12 -6.48
N ASP A 104 4.70 3.43 -6.55
CA ASP A 104 3.61 4.05 -5.77
C ASP A 104 2.25 3.44 -6.16
N ILE A 105 1.97 3.28 -7.44
CA ILE A 105 0.74 2.64 -7.92
C ILE A 105 0.65 1.19 -7.44
N MET A 106 1.75 0.42 -7.53
CA MET A 106 1.83 -0.97 -7.07
C MET A 106 1.54 -1.07 -5.56
N GLU A 107 2.15 -0.21 -4.74
CA GLU A 107 1.90 -0.11 -3.30
C GLU A 107 0.42 0.17 -3.01
N ARG A 108 -0.20 1.15 -3.69
CA ARG A 108 -1.63 1.47 -3.51
C ARG A 108 -2.55 0.35 -3.97
N PHE A 109 -2.20 -0.34 -5.05
CA PHE A 109 -2.98 -1.45 -5.56
C PHE A 109 -3.03 -2.59 -4.52
N PHE A 110 -1.87 -2.98 -3.99
CA PHE A 110 -1.78 -3.99 -2.94
C PHE A 110 -2.53 -3.57 -1.67
N ASP A 111 -2.44 -2.29 -1.29
CA ASP A 111 -3.13 -1.76 -0.10
C ASP A 111 -4.66 -1.83 -0.23
N VAL A 112 -5.22 -1.61 -1.43
CA VAL A 112 -6.65 -1.81 -1.68
C VAL A 112 -7.04 -3.28 -1.55
N VAL A 113 -6.27 -4.18 -2.15
CA VAL A 113 -6.55 -5.64 -2.06
C VAL A 113 -6.52 -6.11 -0.60
N LEU A 114 -5.55 -5.65 0.18
CA LEU A 114 -5.47 -5.97 1.62
C LEU A 114 -6.62 -5.34 2.43
N ALA A 115 -7.04 -4.12 2.10
CA ALA A 115 -8.19 -3.47 2.74
C ALA A 115 -9.49 -4.24 2.49
N ASP A 116 -9.68 -4.75 1.27
CA ASP A 116 -10.85 -5.55 0.91
C ASP A 116 -10.86 -6.89 1.64
N SER A 117 -9.73 -7.61 1.65
CA SER A 117 -9.57 -8.84 2.44
C SER A 117 -9.77 -8.61 3.95
N SER A 118 -9.28 -7.48 4.49
CA SER A 118 -9.47 -7.13 5.91
C SER A 118 -10.94 -6.82 6.22
N ALA A 119 -11.67 -6.15 5.32
CA ALA A 119 -13.08 -5.86 5.52
C ALA A 119 -13.93 -7.14 5.51
N VAL A 120 -13.61 -8.10 4.64
CA VAL A 120 -14.25 -9.43 4.65
C VAL A 120 -14.04 -10.12 6.00
N ARG A 121 -12.79 -10.22 6.48
CA ARG A 121 -12.47 -10.78 7.81
C ARG A 121 -13.22 -10.08 8.94
N ASP A 122 -13.26 -8.74 8.94
CA ASP A 122 -13.88 -7.98 10.03
C ASP A 122 -15.41 -8.08 10.02
N ASN A 123 -16.02 -8.23 8.85
CA ASN A 123 -17.44 -8.54 8.73
C ASN A 123 -17.77 -9.94 9.25
N GLU A 124 -16.94 -10.94 8.94
CA GLU A 124 -17.04 -12.28 9.51
C GLU A 124 -16.95 -12.21 11.04
N ASN A 125 -15.94 -11.51 11.56
CA ASN A 125 -15.75 -11.35 13.00
C ASN A 125 -16.94 -10.65 13.67
N MET A 126 -17.46 -9.58 13.07
CA MET A 126 -18.64 -8.90 13.61
C MET A 126 -19.85 -9.83 13.72
N ALA A 127 -20.06 -10.72 12.76
CA ALA A 127 -21.13 -11.72 12.83
C ALA A 127 -20.92 -12.73 13.97
N VAL A 128 -19.68 -13.15 14.22
CA VAL A 128 -19.32 -14.07 15.32
C VAL A 128 -19.76 -13.51 16.68
N TYR A 129 -19.59 -12.20 16.92
CA TYR A 129 -20.00 -11.56 18.16
C TYR A 129 -21.48 -11.14 18.18
N TYR A 130 -22.06 -10.81 17.03
CA TYR A 130 -23.47 -10.41 16.95
C TYR A 130 -24.43 -11.57 17.25
N ILE A 131 -24.13 -12.78 16.76
CA ILE A 131 -25.03 -13.93 16.90
C ILE A 131 -25.28 -14.31 18.38
N PRO A 132 -24.25 -14.44 19.25
CA PRO A 132 -24.46 -14.67 20.68
C PRO A 132 -25.23 -13.53 21.34
N LEU A 133 -24.90 -12.27 21.05
CA LEU A 133 -25.60 -11.10 21.60
C LEU A 133 -27.11 -11.14 21.29
N ASP A 134 -27.45 -11.36 20.01
CA ASP A 134 -28.84 -11.43 19.54
C ASP A 134 -29.62 -12.59 20.20
N ARG A 135 -28.97 -13.76 20.32
CA ARG A 135 -29.52 -14.93 21.01
C ARG A 135 -29.76 -14.65 22.50
N THR A 136 -28.79 -14.03 23.18
CA THR A 136 -28.89 -13.71 24.62
C THR A 136 -29.98 -12.68 24.89
N ARG A 137 -30.14 -11.66 24.02
CA ARG A 137 -31.26 -10.71 24.08
C ARG A 137 -32.62 -11.42 24.04
N THR A 138 -32.78 -12.39 23.15
CA THR A 138 -34.01 -13.18 23.06
C THR A 138 -34.23 -14.03 24.31
N ARG A 139 -33.18 -14.63 24.87
CA ARG A 139 -33.28 -15.49 26.06
C ARG A 139 -33.43 -14.74 27.38
N LEU A 140 -33.05 -13.46 27.43
CA LEU A 140 -33.39 -12.55 28.52
C LEU A 140 -34.91 -12.42 28.68
N GLU A 141 -35.67 -12.36 27.58
CA GLU A 141 -37.15 -12.32 27.62
C GLU A 141 -37.73 -13.59 28.26
N LEU A 142 -37.03 -14.72 28.10
CA LEU A 142 -37.34 -16.01 28.71
C LEU A 142 -36.80 -16.15 30.14
N LYS A 143 -36.12 -15.12 30.67
CA LYS A 143 -35.48 -15.08 32.00
C LYS A 143 -34.37 -16.14 32.19
N GLU A 144 -33.79 -16.64 31.11
CA GLU A 144 -32.66 -17.58 31.16
C GLU A 144 -31.31 -16.86 31.35
N PHE A 145 -31.24 -15.58 30.96
CA PHE A 145 -30.08 -14.72 31.08
C PHE A 145 -30.45 -13.42 31.80
N SER A 146 -29.46 -12.73 32.34
CA SER A 146 -29.61 -11.45 33.02
C SER A 146 -29.35 -10.26 32.08
N GLU A 147 -29.80 -9.08 32.49
CA GLU A 147 -29.45 -7.83 31.78
C GLU A 147 -27.94 -7.59 31.75
N LEU A 148 -27.20 -8.07 32.76
CA LEU A 148 -25.75 -7.96 32.82
C LEU A 148 -25.07 -8.80 31.73
N ASP A 149 -25.55 -10.01 31.47
CA ASP A 149 -25.01 -10.88 30.41
C ASP A 149 -25.19 -10.24 29.02
N VAL A 150 -26.34 -9.60 28.79
CA VAL A 150 -26.59 -8.84 27.56
C VAL A 150 -25.67 -7.62 27.47
N ALA A 151 -25.46 -6.89 28.57
CA ALA A 151 -24.60 -5.72 28.59
C ALA A 151 -23.13 -6.07 28.33
N GLU A 152 -22.65 -7.20 28.84
CA GLU A 152 -21.29 -7.71 28.58
C GLU A 152 -21.09 -8.02 27.10
N LEU A 153 -21.99 -8.82 26.50
CA LEU A 153 -21.92 -9.16 25.08
C LEU A 153 -22.10 -7.93 24.16
N ASP A 154 -22.92 -6.94 24.57
CA ASP A 154 -23.05 -5.70 23.81
C ASP A 154 -21.74 -4.91 23.82
N ALA A 155 -21.06 -4.83 24.97
CA ALA A 155 -19.77 -4.17 25.07
C ALA A 155 -18.71 -4.82 24.16
N GLU A 156 -18.63 -6.15 24.13
CA GLU A 156 -17.75 -6.88 23.21
C GLU A 156 -18.12 -6.62 21.74
N TYR A 157 -19.42 -6.64 21.42
CA TYR A 157 -19.90 -6.33 20.08
C TYR A 157 -19.56 -4.91 19.63
N GLN A 158 -19.62 -3.91 20.52
CA GLN A 158 -19.26 -2.54 20.17
C GLN A 158 -17.79 -2.42 19.72
N VAL A 159 -16.87 -3.20 20.29
CA VAL A 159 -15.46 -3.22 19.88
C VAL A 159 -15.31 -3.70 18.44
N VAL A 160 -15.92 -4.84 18.09
CA VAL A 160 -15.83 -5.37 16.73
C VAL A 160 -16.62 -4.54 15.72
N ARG A 161 -17.70 -3.87 16.16
CA ARG A 161 -18.46 -2.91 15.34
C ARG A 161 -17.63 -1.69 14.98
N GLN A 162 -16.86 -1.15 15.94
CA GLN A 162 -15.91 -0.07 15.66
C GLN A 162 -14.86 -0.53 14.63
N GLN A 163 -14.32 -1.74 14.79
CA GLN A 163 -13.35 -2.32 13.86
C GLN A 163 -13.94 -2.47 12.45
N GLY A 164 -15.18 -2.94 12.31
CA GLY A 164 -15.88 -3.02 11.03
C GLY A 164 -16.07 -1.64 10.38
N ALA A 165 -16.44 -0.62 11.16
CA ALA A 165 -16.55 0.75 10.67
C ALA A 165 -15.20 1.31 10.20
N ALA A 166 -14.11 1.01 10.91
CA ALA A 166 -12.75 1.39 10.51
C ALA A 166 -12.33 0.73 9.19
N SER A 167 -12.59 -0.57 9.02
CA SER A 167 -12.30 -1.29 7.77
C SER A 167 -13.12 -0.77 6.58
N ALA A 168 -14.39 -0.42 6.77
CA ALA A 168 -15.20 0.22 5.73
C ALA A 168 -14.67 1.61 5.33
N ALA A 169 -14.18 2.40 6.30
CA ALA A 169 -13.51 3.67 6.01
C ALA A 169 -12.18 3.45 5.27
N ALA A 170 -11.41 2.43 5.68
CA ALA A 170 -10.13 2.09 5.07
C ALA A 170 -10.30 1.66 3.60
N GLN A 171 -11.31 0.85 3.25
CA GLN A 171 -11.61 0.49 1.85
C GLN A 171 -11.84 1.71 0.95
N ARG A 172 -12.48 2.76 1.47
CA ARG A 172 -12.70 4.01 0.73
C ARG A 172 -11.42 4.83 0.62
N LEU A 173 -10.65 4.89 1.72
CA LEU A 173 -9.39 5.64 1.76
C LEU A 173 -8.34 5.04 0.82
N THR A 174 -8.12 3.72 0.86
CA THR A 174 -7.15 3.05 -0.03
C THR A 174 -7.54 3.21 -1.49
N ARG A 175 -8.84 3.11 -1.83
CA ARG A 175 -9.34 3.41 -3.18
C ARG A 175 -9.09 4.87 -3.59
N SER A 176 -9.28 5.83 -2.68
CA SER A 176 -8.96 7.23 -2.94
C SER A 176 -7.47 7.47 -3.18
N LEU A 177 -6.60 6.76 -2.46
CA LEU A 177 -5.16 6.86 -2.64
C LEU A 177 -4.73 6.22 -3.97
N LEU A 178 -5.30 5.07 -4.35
CA LEU A 178 -5.08 4.46 -5.65
C LEU A 178 -5.58 5.38 -6.79
N ALA A 179 -6.78 5.93 -6.64
CA ALA A 179 -7.36 6.90 -7.58
C ALA A 179 -6.43 8.11 -7.80
N GLN A 180 -5.83 8.64 -6.72
CA GLN A 180 -4.82 9.69 -6.82
C GLN A 180 -3.56 9.22 -7.56
N ALA A 181 -3.06 8.02 -7.27
CA ALA A 181 -1.84 7.47 -7.87
C ALA A 181 -1.99 7.17 -9.38
N ILE A 182 -3.20 6.83 -9.85
CA ILE A 182 -3.50 6.62 -11.28
C ILE A 182 -3.98 7.90 -11.99
N ASN A 183 -3.76 9.08 -11.40
CA ASN A 183 -4.21 10.38 -11.92
C ASN A 183 -5.73 10.50 -12.16
N ASN A 184 -6.55 9.84 -11.34
CA ASN A 184 -8.00 9.91 -11.42
C ASN A 184 -8.68 10.16 -10.05
N PRO A 185 -8.32 11.24 -9.32
CA PRO A 185 -8.75 11.44 -7.93
C PRO A 185 -10.27 11.60 -7.73
N GLN A 186 -11.03 11.86 -8.79
CA GLN A 186 -12.48 12.07 -8.72
C GLN A 186 -13.29 10.79 -9.01
N LYS A 187 -12.68 9.75 -9.58
CA LYS A 187 -13.34 8.47 -9.88
C LYS A 187 -12.57 7.34 -9.18
N LEU A 188 -13.16 6.82 -8.11
CA LEU A 188 -12.58 5.71 -7.34
C LEU A 188 -12.67 4.41 -8.16
N PRO A 189 -11.59 3.61 -8.24
CA PRO A 189 -11.67 2.24 -8.73
C PRO A 189 -12.66 1.44 -7.89
N ASN A 190 -13.55 0.70 -8.57
CA ASN A 190 -14.61 -0.07 -7.92
C ASN A 190 -14.10 -1.47 -7.57
N GLU A 191 -13.90 -2.32 -8.57
CA GLU A 191 -13.35 -3.68 -8.40
C GLU A 191 -11.91 -3.76 -8.92
N LEU A 192 -11.08 -4.53 -8.20
CA LEU A 192 -9.71 -4.82 -8.57
C LEU A 192 -9.60 -6.31 -8.86
N ASN A 193 -8.79 -6.67 -9.84
CA ASN A 193 -8.37 -8.05 -10.04
C ASN A 193 -7.06 -8.29 -9.27
N PRO A 194 -7.06 -9.06 -8.15
CA PRO A 194 -5.85 -9.32 -7.39
C PRO A 194 -4.77 -9.95 -8.27
N PRO A 195 -3.51 -9.53 -8.17
CA PRO A 195 -2.46 -10.04 -9.03
C PRO A 195 -2.01 -11.42 -8.53
N GLU A 196 -1.78 -12.34 -9.46
CA GLU A 196 -1.11 -13.59 -9.14
C GLU A 196 0.38 -13.30 -8.90
N ILE A 197 0.81 -13.40 -7.64
CA ILE A 197 2.21 -13.29 -7.29
C ILE A 197 2.87 -14.63 -7.67
N GLY A 198 3.70 -14.58 -8.71
CA GLY A 198 4.47 -15.73 -9.15
C GLY A 198 5.48 -16.21 -8.10
N THR A 199 6.25 -17.22 -8.45
CA THR A 199 7.34 -17.69 -7.60
C THR A 199 8.47 -16.67 -7.54
N PHE A 200 9.06 -16.55 -6.35
CA PHE A 200 10.20 -15.66 -6.13
C PHE A 200 11.53 -16.39 -6.39
N PRO A 201 12.61 -15.68 -6.74
CA PRO A 201 13.94 -16.26 -6.82
C PRO A 201 14.36 -16.94 -5.51
N THR A 202 14.90 -18.15 -5.60
CA THR A 202 15.39 -18.91 -4.43
C THR A 202 16.69 -18.33 -3.88
N GLU A 203 17.55 -17.86 -4.78
CA GLU A 203 18.84 -17.24 -4.50
C GLU A 203 18.95 -15.93 -5.27
N LEU A 204 19.46 -14.90 -4.60
CA LEU A 204 19.75 -13.60 -5.20
C LEU A 204 21.25 -13.44 -5.38
N PRO A 205 21.71 -12.72 -6.42
CA PRO A 205 23.12 -12.39 -6.57
C PRO A 205 23.68 -11.66 -5.33
N PRO A 206 24.98 -11.77 -5.06
CA PRO A 206 25.61 -11.09 -3.93
C PRO A 206 25.51 -9.57 -4.08
N LEU A 207 25.51 -8.86 -2.94
CA LEU A 207 25.37 -7.40 -2.86
C LEU A 207 26.24 -6.63 -3.86
N ASN A 208 27.54 -6.95 -3.94
CA ASN A 208 28.47 -6.25 -4.82
C ASN A 208 28.07 -6.37 -6.30
N GLU A 209 27.62 -7.56 -6.72
CA GLU A 209 27.17 -7.78 -8.10
C GLU A 209 25.90 -6.99 -8.41
N LEU A 210 24.97 -6.90 -7.46
CA LEU A 210 23.75 -6.11 -7.61
C LEU A 210 24.04 -4.61 -7.68
N VAL A 211 25.00 -4.12 -6.89
CA VAL A 211 25.46 -2.72 -6.94
C VAL A 211 26.11 -2.43 -8.30
N GLU A 212 27.05 -3.29 -8.74
CA GLU A 212 27.71 -3.15 -10.05
C GLU A 212 26.70 -3.18 -11.21
N THR A 213 25.73 -4.09 -11.15
CA THR A 213 24.65 -4.21 -12.13
C THR A 213 23.79 -2.95 -12.16
N SER A 214 23.45 -2.40 -10.99
CA SER A 214 22.66 -1.17 -10.88
C SER A 214 23.42 0.02 -11.47
N LEU A 215 24.71 0.18 -11.15
CA LEU A 215 25.55 1.24 -11.70
C LEU A 215 25.72 1.14 -13.23
N LYS A 216 25.69 -0.07 -13.78
CA LYS A 216 25.89 -0.32 -15.22
C LYS A 216 24.60 -0.20 -16.04
N ASN A 217 23.48 -0.71 -15.53
CA ASN A 217 22.25 -0.89 -16.30
C ASN A 217 21.22 0.22 -16.05
N ASN A 218 21.27 0.89 -14.89
CA ASN A 218 20.35 1.96 -14.57
C ASN A 218 20.77 3.26 -15.27
N LYS A 219 20.25 3.45 -16.49
CA LYS A 219 20.53 4.64 -17.31
C LYS A 219 20.21 5.96 -16.60
N TRP A 220 19.15 5.99 -15.80
CA TRP A 220 18.78 7.20 -15.05
C TRP A 220 19.85 7.58 -14.02
N LEU A 221 20.41 6.59 -13.33
CA LEU A 221 21.48 6.80 -12.38
C LEU A 221 22.79 7.19 -13.09
N ASP A 222 23.11 6.52 -14.20
CA ASP A 222 24.31 6.80 -15.01
C ASP A 222 24.32 8.25 -15.53
N ASP A 223 23.25 8.67 -16.21
CA ASP A 223 23.10 10.02 -16.78
C ASP A 223 23.24 11.11 -15.69
N ARG A 224 22.80 10.85 -14.45
CA ARG A 224 22.91 11.79 -13.34
C ARG A 224 24.29 11.81 -12.70
N ARG A 225 24.99 10.68 -12.68
CA ARG A 225 26.33 10.57 -12.11
C ARG A 225 27.34 11.34 -12.96
N ASP A 226 27.11 11.49 -14.27
CA ASP A 226 27.96 12.26 -15.17
C ASP A 226 28.07 13.74 -14.80
N ASP A 227 26.98 14.34 -14.31
CA ASP A 227 26.92 15.75 -13.91
C ASP A 227 27.38 15.99 -12.45
N MET A 228 27.64 14.93 -11.67
CA MET A 228 27.96 15.01 -10.25
C MET A 228 29.46 15.21 -9.98
N THR A 229 29.76 16.00 -8.95
CA THR A 229 31.11 16.07 -8.37
C THR A 229 31.56 14.71 -7.83
N ALA A 230 32.86 14.55 -7.57
CA ALA A 230 33.40 13.30 -7.01
C ALA A 230 32.77 12.97 -5.65
N ASP A 231 32.53 13.98 -4.81
CA ASP A 231 31.94 13.81 -3.47
C ASP A 231 30.46 13.42 -3.56
N GLU A 232 29.68 14.03 -4.46
CA GLU A 232 28.28 13.66 -4.69
C GLU A 232 28.12 12.24 -5.22
N ARG A 233 29.03 11.81 -6.11
CA ARG A 233 29.06 10.42 -6.59
C ARG A 233 29.38 9.45 -5.46
N ALA A 234 30.36 9.77 -4.61
CA ALA A 234 30.71 8.92 -3.47
C ALA A 234 29.52 8.73 -2.50
N VAL A 235 28.79 9.80 -2.20
CA VAL A 235 27.58 9.72 -1.36
C VAL A 235 26.48 8.90 -2.05
N THR A 236 26.23 9.13 -3.34
CA THR A 236 25.20 8.38 -4.09
C THR A 236 25.53 6.88 -4.16
N ASP A 237 26.80 6.54 -4.37
CA ASP A 237 27.25 5.13 -4.41
C ASP A 237 27.11 4.48 -3.01
N MET A 238 27.37 5.21 -1.92
CA MET A 238 27.10 4.74 -0.56
C MET A 238 25.60 4.53 -0.30
N GLU A 239 24.75 5.47 -0.74
CA GLU A 239 23.29 5.36 -0.61
C GLU A 239 22.75 4.16 -1.38
N LEU A 240 23.20 3.96 -2.63
CA LEU A 240 22.82 2.81 -3.45
C LEU A 240 23.20 1.49 -2.76
N HIS A 241 24.44 1.39 -2.28
CA HIS A 241 24.91 0.21 -1.56
C HIS A 241 24.03 -0.08 -0.35
N GLN A 242 23.74 0.94 0.46
CA GLN A 242 22.91 0.79 1.66
C GLN A 242 21.49 0.35 1.30
N HIS A 243 20.88 0.94 0.27
CA HIS A 243 19.53 0.55 -0.16
C HIS A 243 19.47 -0.90 -0.64
N ILE A 244 20.42 -1.33 -1.47
CA ILE A 244 20.44 -2.71 -1.97
C ILE A 244 20.65 -3.69 -0.81
N LEU A 245 21.53 -3.37 0.15
CA LEU A 245 21.72 -4.17 1.35
C LEU A 245 20.41 -4.31 2.15
N GLU A 246 19.69 -3.22 2.39
CA GLU A 246 18.42 -3.24 3.11
C GLU A 246 17.36 -4.08 2.38
N LEU A 247 17.26 -3.95 1.05
CA LEU A 247 16.33 -4.76 0.25
C LEU A 247 16.66 -6.26 0.31
N LEU A 248 17.95 -6.62 0.25
CA LEU A 248 18.37 -8.02 0.37
C LEU A 248 18.02 -8.61 1.75
N LEU A 249 18.40 -7.90 2.82
CA LEU A 249 18.11 -8.32 4.18
C LEU A 249 16.60 -8.47 4.40
N ARG A 250 15.80 -7.57 3.81
CA ARG A 250 14.34 -7.63 3.88
C ARG A 250 13.79 -8.86 3.14
N LEU A 251 14.30 -9.18 1.95
CA LEU A 251 13.90 -10.37 1.20
C LEU A 251 14.24 -11.66 1.97
N ASP A 252 15.40 -11.71 2.64
CA ASP A 252 15.78 -12.84 3.49
C ASP A 252 14.82 -13.01 4.67
N VAL A 253 14.44 -11.92 5.33
CA VAL A 253 13.45 -11.99 6.41
C VAL A 253 12.08 -12.42 5.89
N PHE A 254 11.62 -11.89 4.76
CA PHE A 254 10.33 -12.29 4.18
C PHE A 254 10.29 -13.75 3.75
N LYS A 255 11.41 -14.33 3.32
CA LYS A 255 11.52 -15.78 3.08
C LYS A 255 11.18 -16.57 4.34
N VAL A 256 11.79 -16.22 5.47
CA VAL A 256 11.52 -16.86 6.77
C VAL A 256 10.09 -16.58 7.25
N ALA A 257 9.59 -15.36 7.04
CA ALA A 257 8.22 -14.99 7.39
C ALA A 257 7.18 -15.79 6.60
N GLU A 258 7.44 -16.07 5.34
CA GLU A 258 6.58 -16.90 4.48
C GLU A 258 6.53 -18.35 4.96
N GLU A 259 7.69 -18.96 5.26
CA GLU A 259 7.77 -20.31 5.84
C GLU A 259 6.98 -20.42 7.15
N ARG A 260 7.15 -19.42 8.05
CA ARG A 260 6.36 -19.33 9.29
C ARG A 260 4.86 -19.19 8.99
N SER A 261 4.49 -18.32 8.05
CA SER A 261 3.09 -18.07 7.71
C SER A 261 2.40 -19.32 7.17
N GLN A 262 3.11 -20.14 6.38
CA GLN A 262 2.60 -21.42 5.89
C GLN A 262 2.33 -22.39 7.05
N ALA A 263 3.26 -22.48 8.01
CA ALA A 263 3.07 -23.30 9.21
C ALA A 263 1.90 -22.82 10.08
N GLU A 264 1.74 -21.51 10.25
CA GLU A 264 0.61 -20.92 10.98
C GLU A 264 -0.72 -21.25 10.30
N ILE A 265 -0.82 -21.09 8.98
CA ILE A 265 -2.04 -21.43 8.22
C ILE A 265 -2.39 -22.90 8.39
N LEU A 266 -1.41 -23.80 8.23
CA LEU A 266 -1.63 -25.23 8.42
C LEU A 266 -2.14 -25.54 9.82
N TRP A 267 -1.57 -24.91 10.84
CA TRP A 267 -2.04 -25.07 12.21
C TRP A 267 -3.46 -24.51 12.42
N ARG A 268 -3.79 -23.35 11.83
CA ARG A 268 -5.15 -22.77 11.88
C ARG A 268 -6.19 -23.64 11.18
N ASP A 269 -5.81 -24.30 10.09
CA ASP A 269 -6.68 -25.25 9.39
C ASP A 269 -6.99 -26.46 10.27
N TYR A 270 -5.97 -27.05 10.92
CA TYR A 270 -6.18 -28.13 11.89
C TYR A 270 -7.00 -27.70 13.11
N TYR A 271 -6.77 -26.47 13.59
CA TYR A 271 -7.53 -25.93 14.70
C TYR A 271 -9.01 -25.73 14.34
N LEU A 272 -9.30 -25.21 13.15
CA LEU A 272 -10.68 -25.08 12.65
C LEU A 272 -11.37 -26.43 12.55
N GLU A 273 -10.68 -27.46 12.06
CA GLU A 273 -11.25 -28.81 11.96
C GLU A 273 -11.53 -29.43 13.34
N ARG A 274 -10.66 -29.16 14.32
CA ARG A 274 -10.89 -29.53 15.72
C ARG A 274 -12.12 -28.80 16.28
N SER A 275 -12.25 -27.51 16.05
CA SER A 275 -13.41 -26.71 16.50
C SER A 275 -14.72 -27.19 15.88
N ARG A 276 -14.69 -27.63 14.61
CA ARG A 276 -15.85 -28.27 13.96
C ARG A 276 -16.25 -29.56 14.65
N THR A 277 -15.30 -30.46 14.88
CA THR A 277 -15.56 -31.72 15.61
C THR A 277 -16.16 -31.48 16.99
N LEU A 278 -15.63 -30.50 17.75
CA LEU A 278 -16.13 -30.19 19.09
C LEU A 278 -17.54 -29.58 19.08
N TYR A 279 -17.87 -28.81 18.05
CA TYR A 279 -19.21 -28.28 17.85
C TYR A 279 -20.21 -29.39 17.47
N GLU A 280 -19.83 -30.29 16.56
CA GLU A 280 -20.65 -31.45 16.16
C GLU A 280 -20.91 -32.42 17.32
N GLN A 281 -19.95 -32.54 18.25
CA GLN A 281 -20.10 -33.32 19.48
C GLN A 281 -20.81 -32.55 20.61
N GLU A 282 -21.29 -31.33 20.34
CA GLU A 282 -21.95 -30.45 21.32
C GLU A 282 -21.10 -30.13 22.55
N VAL A 283 -19.77 -30.21 22.45
CA VAL A 283 -18.83 -29.94 23.56
C VAL A 283 -18.57 -28.45 23.70
N LYS A 284 -18.30 -27.74 22.59
CA LYS A 284 -17.98 -26.30 22.59
C LYS A 284 -18.30 -25.65 21.24
N SER A 285 -18.74 -24.39 21.26
CA SER A 285 -18.97 -23.58 20.05
C SER A 285 -17.93 -22.47 19.93
N ASP A 286 -16.78 -22.78 19.30
CA ASP A 286 -15.72 -21.80 19.00
C ASP A 286 -15.33 -21.75 17.51
N ILE A 287 -16.17 -22.30 16.63
CA ILE A 287 -15.96 -22.31 15.17
C ILE A 287 -15.81 -20.88 14.63
N GLY A 288 -16.65 -19.95 15.09
CA GLY A 288 -16.63 -18.56 14.61
C GLY A 288 -15.26 -17.91 14.81
N ASP A 289 -14.71 -18.01 16.02
CA ASP A 289 -13.37 -17.51 16.32
C ASP A 289 -12.29 -18.21 15.51
N ALA A 290 -12.38 -19.54 15.37
CA ALA A 290 -11.43 -20.32 14.58
C ALA A 290 -11.41 -19.88 13.10
N MET A 291 -12.59 -19.62 12.52
CA MET A 291 -12.72 -19.10 11.15
C MET A 291 -12.09 -17.71 11.02
N THR A 292 -12.40 -16.78 11.93
CA THR A 292 -11.79 -15.44 11.92
C THR A 292 -10.26 -15.51 12.01
N GLN A 293 -9.71 -16.40 12.86
CA GLN A 293 -8.26 -16.57 12.98
C GLN A 293 -7.63 -17.17 11.71
N GLN A 294 -8.33 -18.08 11.02
CA GLN A 294 -7.89 -18.61 9.73
C GLN A 294 -7.86 -17.48 8.66
N SER A 295 -8.94 -16.69 8.55
CA SER A 295 -9.01 -15.53 7.65
C SER A 295 -7.89 -14.52 7.95
N LYS A 296 -7.58 -14.29 9.22
CA LYS A 296 -6.46 -13.44 9.64
C LYS A 296 -5.10 -13.99 9.20
N ALA A 297 -4.86 -15.30 9.36
CA ALA A 297 -3.59 -15.92 8.95
C ALA A 297 -3.38 -15.84 7.43
N ARG A 298 -4.44 -16.03 6.63
CA ARG A 298 -4.39 -15.85 5.18
C ARG A 298 -4.13 -14.41 4.76
N LEU A 299 -4.76 -13.43 5.43
CA LEU A 299 -4.47 -12.01 5.19
C LEU A 299 -3.00 -11.67 5.46
N GLN A 300 -2.44 -12.19 6.55
CA GLN A 300 -1.02 -11.98 6.87
C GLN A 300 -0.09 -12.60 5.82
N GLN A 301 -0.41 -13.78 5.30
CA GLN A 301 0.33 -14.39 4.19
C GLN A 301 0.30 -13.50 2.94
N GLN A 302 -0.88 -12.99 2.58
CA GLN A 302 -1.04 -12.10 1.44
C GLN A 302 -0.22 -10.81 1.61
N GLN A 303 -0.19 -10.24 2.83
CA GLN A 303 0.62 -9.07 3.16
C GLN A 303 2.13 -9.37 2.98
N ILE A 304 2.61 -10.53 3.44
CA ILE A 304 4.01 -10.96 3.26
C ILE A 304 4.34 -11.10 1.77
N GLN A 305 3.46 -11.74 0.99
CA GLN A 305 3.66 -11.91 -0.45
C GLN A 305 3.74 -10.57 -1.19
N PHE A 306 2.84 -9.63 -0.89
CA PHE A 306 2.88 -8.29 -1.47
C PHE A 306 4.11 -7.48 -1.06
N CYS A 307 4.53 -7.57 0.20
CA CYS A 307 5.77 -6.92 0.64
C CYS A 307 7.02 -7.51 -0.02
N ARG A 308 7.07 -8.83 -0.20
CA ARG A 308 8.15 -9.50 -0.93
C ARG A 308 8.15 -9.10 -2.41
N ALA A 309 6.98 -9.03 -3.03
CA ALA A 309 6.79 -8.56 -4.41
C ALA A 309 7.24 -7.10 -4.59
N LEU A 310 6.83 -6.20 -3.70
CA LEU A 310 7.22 -4.79 -3.75
C LEU A 310 8.74 -4.61 -3.55
N THR A 311 9.33 -5.38 -2.64
CA THR A 311 10.79 -5.33 -2.38
C THR A 311 11.59 -5.79 -3.60
N LEU A 312 11.12 -6.83 -4.30
CA LEU A 312 11.74 -7.29 -5.54
C LEU A 312 11.54 -6.27 -6.68
N ALA A 313 10.36 -5.65 -6.78
CA ALA A 313 10.10 -4.59 -7.74
C ALA A 313 11.00 -3.35 -7.51
N GLN A 314 11.24 -3.00 -6.25
CA GLN A 314 12.20 -1.95 -5.87
C GLN A 314 13.63 -2.29 -6.31
N LEU A 315 14.07 -3.54 -6.09
CA LEU A 315 15.37 -4.00 -6.56
C LEU A 315 15.47 -3.93 -8.10
N ASN A 316 14.43 -4.35 -8.82
CA ASN A 316 14.37 -4.24 -10.28
C ASN A 316 14.50 -2.78 -10.73
N ALA A 317 13.79 -1.85 -10.09
CA ALA A 317 13.87 -0.42 -10.43
C ALA A 317 15.30 0.12 -10.27
N LEU A 318 16.02 -0.28 -9.21
CA LEU A 318 17.42 0.11 -9.00
C LEU A 318 18.36 -0.47 -10.06
N GLN A 319 18.04 -1.65 -10.59
CA GLN A 319 18.80 -2.30 -11.67
C GLN A 319 18.46 -1.82 -13.08
N GLY A 320 17.49 -0.90 -13.23
CA GLY A 320 16.98 -0.47 -14.53
C GLY A 320 16.08 -1.50 -15.22
N ASN A 321 15.62 -2.52 -14.49
CA ASN A 321 14.66 -3.51 -14.96
C ASN A 321 13.21 -3.02 -14.71
N PRO A 322 12.22 -3.52 -15.45
CA PRO A 322 10.82 -3.19 -15.18
C PRO A 322 10.38 -3.66 -13.79
N VAL A 323 9.59 -2.84 -13.09
CA VAL A 323 9.05 -3.17 -11.75
C VAL A 323 8.06 -4.34 -11.78
N TRP A 324 7.42 -4.59 -12.92
CA TRP A 324 6.43 -5.64 -13.15
C TRP A 324 6.40 -6.04 -14.64
N PRO A 325 6.12 -7.32 -14.99
CA PRO A 325 5.95 -8.48 -14.09
C PRO A 325 7.27 -8.85 -13.39
N LEU A 326 7.16 -9.49 -12.24
CA LEU A 326 8.35 -9.98 -11.52
C LEU A 326 9.08 -11.06 -12.34
N PRO A 327 10.41 -11.14 -12.26
CA PRO A 327 11.18 -12.16 -12.94
C PRO A 327 10.74 -13.55 -12.44
N LYS A 328 10.46 -14.44 -13.39
CA LYS A 328 10.21 -15.85 -13.07
C LYS A 328 11.51 -16.49 -12.58
N PRO A 329 11.47 -17.41 -11.60
CA PRO A 329 12.67 -18.15 -11.23
C PRO A 329 13.18 -18.94 -12.43
N ALA A 330 14.51 -19.09 -12.52
CA ALA A 330 15.11 -19.97 -13.49
C ALA A 330 14.47 -21.37 -13.37
N PRO A 331 14.12 -22.05 -14.47
CA PRO A 331 13.64 -23.42 -14.39
C PRO A 331 14.70 -24.25 -13.66
N THR A 332 14.30 -24.90 -12.57
CA THR A 332 15.14 -25.93 -11.95
C THR A 332 15.42 -26.97 -13.02
N GLU A 333 16.67 -27.09 -13.43
CA GLU A 333 17.10 -28.27 -14.18
C GLU A 333 16.76 -29.48 -13.30
N ASP A 334 15.78 -30.27 -13.72
CA ASP A 334 15.51 -31.57 -13.14
C ASP A 334 16.81 -32.37 -13.25
N LYS A 335 17.58 -32.45 -12.17
CA LYS A 335 18.67 -33.41 -12.07
C LYS A 335 18.02 -34.79 -12.17
N PRO A 336 18.35 -35.60 -13.19
CA PRO A 336 17.84 -36.95 -13.25
C PRO A 336 18.31 -37.72 -12.01
N ALA A 337 17.36 -38.43 -11.39
CA ALA A 337 17.53 -39.23 -10.18
C ALA A 337 18.59 -40.34 -10.30
#